data_AF-A0A8B8BTB0-F1
#
_entry.id   AF-A0A8B8BTB0-F1
#
_cell.length_a   1.000
_cell.length_b   1.000
_cell.length_c   1.000
_cell.angle_alpha   90.00
_cell.angle_beta   90.00
_cell.angle_gamma   90.00
#
_symmetry.space_group_name_H-M   'P 1'
#
loop_
_entity.id
_entity.type
_entity.pdbx_description
1 polymer ?
#
loop_
_entity_poly.entity_id
_entity_poly.type
_entity_poly.pdbx_seq_one_letter_code
_entity_poly.pdbx_strand_id
1 'polypeptide(L)'
;MASSKAETLDLGKEVKNVCPICFESFKTPRYLACFHTFCHNCLSSYILSTCKSKENPVGFPCPLCRQFVPAPSFLGEPDKWTELIPINKVVQAMSKKKEQYCDACKRADEEEVATDWCKSCLEFLCRICVKCHKRNATSQNHELIPLPNVVNVPVEIENRDSCRDHNVPVEYMCFDHEELCCPKCVCTNHRKCIRVDEIEKTAENLIQSGTLEKLGQEILQHNGVLIQAKTEGEATMKYIDETSDRILEESSDMRNKLVRHINALVEAHHNDLAQKVKEQKGRLATFVDTVTDRQFLMAQYSQTLNDTEKTSPLVLVQNYLKIKRQFKQITELGFYKPSVKLHSDASGQLSTILEKCACQIDDVKVESKSTPIWDIDLTRANMKMVCVLPESGGSKVTGGCFLENGDIVIADNNSKQCLYYRNGKLVRKIKLSRNPWELICRKPTGLMISSNANNKGFIKQFDIQELKNISDQCITENNGTVYQLAISSEFMYAACSSFILKSDHEGNTLKNIPVDSWTYSVAVNKQEEIISSSCNTHQVTVMNQSGTKLHSYSHENLTFPVSLDVNFSGCIFVTGQLSNNIHVLTPTAELLRIFEVVSPRCIRFKEDSYMCIVGSTKVATKVYEFVPA
;
A
#
# COMPACT_ATOMS: atom_id res chain seq x y z
N MET A 1 14.36 -14.61 -52.72
CA MET A 1 13.93 -14.10 -54.03
C MET A 1 13.44 -12.66 -53.86
N ALA A 2 14.32 -11.71 -54.14
CA ALA A 2 13.95 -10.31 -54.28
C ALA A 2 13.68 -10.06 -55.77
N SER A 3 12.50 -9.59 -56.13
CA SER A 3 12.25 -9.02 -57.46
C SER A 3 12.32 -7.51 -57.30
N SER A 4 13.40 -6.93 -57.83
CA SER A 4 13.58 -5.50 -58.00
C SER A 4 12.77 -5.05 -59.22
N LYS A 5 11.80 -4.16 -59.00
CA LYS A 5 11.32 -3.27 -60.07
C LYS A 5 12.10 -1.97 -59.94
N ALA A 6 12.94 -1.72 -60.94
CA ALA A 6 13.48 -0.41 -61.23
C ALA A 6 12.31 0.51 -61.62
N GLU A 7 12.06 1.53 -60.82
CA GLU A 7 11.23 2.67 -61.24
C GLU A 7 12.17 3.80 -61.66
N THR A 8 11.92 4.20 -62.90
CA THR A 8 12.56 5.24 -63.70
C THR A 8 12.55 6.61 -63.00
N LEU A 9 13.69 7.31 -63.10
CA LEU A 9 13.89 8.70 -62.72
C LEU A 9 12.86 9.61 -63.40
N ASP A 10 11.89 10.11 -62.62
CA ASP A 10 11.00 11.19 -63.04
C ASP A 10 11.70 12.54 -62.79
N LEU A 11 12.07 13.21 -63.89
CA LEU A 11 12.55 14.58 -63.93
C LEU A 11 11.38 15.53 -63.61
N GLY A 12 11.21 15.92 -62.35
CA GLY A 12 10.20 16.91 -62.00
C GLY A 12 9.83 17.03 -60.53
N LYS A 13 10.79 17.13 -59.60
CA LYS A 13 10.47 17.53 -58.23
C LYS A 13 10.66 19.03 -58.05
N GLU A 14 9.54 19.76 -58.10
CA GLU A 14 9.43 21.11 -57.53
C GLU A 14 10.06 21.12 -56.13
N VAL A 15 11.16 21.87 -55.94
CA VAL A 15 11.73 22.11 -54.62
C VAL A 15 10.75 23.01 -53.87
N LYS A 16 9.96 22.41 -52.98
CA LYS A 16 8.96 23.14 -52.19
C LYS A 16 9.67 24.13 -51.26
N ASN A 17 9.46 25.44 -51.48
CA ASN A 17 9.85 26.54 -50.58
C ASN A 17 9.07 26.54 -49.24
N VAL A 18 8.84 25.36 -48.66
CA VAL A 18 8.12 25.19 -47.40
C VAL A 18 8.97 24.46 -46.38
N CYS A 19 8.78 24.81 -45.11
CA CYS A 19 9.46 24.17 -44.01
C CYS A 19 8.99 22.71 -43.87
N PRO A 20 9.91 21.75 -43.74
CA PRO A 20 9.57 20.33 -43.62
C PRO A 20 8.89 19.94 -42.29
N ILE A 21 8.83 20.84 -41.30
CA ILE A 21 8.17 20.59 -40.00
C ILE A 21 6.74 21.11 -40.01
N CYS A 22 6.54 22.39 -40.34
CA CYS A 22 5.19 22.99 -40.36
C CYS A 22 4.49 22.94 -41.72
N PHE A 23 5.20 22.56 -42.79
CA PHE A 23 4.71 22.53 -44.18
C PHE A 23 4.22 23.89 -44.72
N GLU A 24 4.53 25.00 -44.03
CA GLU A 24 4.26 26.37 -44.46
C GLU A 24 5.50 27.02 -45.09
N SER A 25 5.34 28.17 -45.76
CA SER A 25 6.47 29.00 -46.22
C SER A 25 7.42 29.34 -45.08
N PHE A 26 8.73 29.36 -45.34
CA PHE A 26 9.72 29.58 -44.28
C PHE A 26 9.54 30.91 -43.55
N LYS A 27 9.44 30.84 -42.22
CA LYS A 27 9.42 31.97 -41.29
C LYS A 27 10.75 32.00 -40.54
N THR A 28 11.57 33.02 -40.81
CA THR A 28 12.93 33.16 -40.27
C THR A 28 13.74 31.86 -40.43
N PRO A 29 14.03 31.45 -41.68
CA PRO A 29 14.68 30.16 -41.95
C PRO A 29 16.07 30.10 -41.32
N ARG A 30 16.33 29.04 -40.57
CA ARG A 30 17.62 28.71 -39.95
C ARG A 30 18.19 27.47 -40.64
N TYR A 31 19.47 27.48 -41.01
CA TYR A 31 20.11 26.30 -41.63
C TYR A 31 21.08 25.62 -40.67
N LEU A 32 21.09 24.30 -40.70
CA LEU A 32 21.98 23.47 -39.90
C LEU A 32 23.30 23.21 -40.65
N ALA A 33 24.31 22.67 -39.96
CA ALA A 33 25.57 22.25 -40.58
C ALA A 33 25.40 21.15 -41.66
N CYS A 34 24.27 20.44 -41.65
CA CYS A 34 23.87 19.49 -42.69
C CYS A 34 23.10 20.15 -43.85
N PHE A 35 23.10 21.49 -43.93
CA PHE A 35 22.46 22.35 -44.94
C PHE A 35 20.93 22.28 -45.03
N HIS A 36 20.28 21.45 -44.21
CA HIS A 36 18.83 21.47 -44.07
C HIS A 36 18.34 22.74 -43.38
N THR A 37 17.26 23.32 -43.91
CA THR A 37 16.69 24.59 -43.44
C THR A 37 15.32 24.38 -42.81
N PHE A 38 15.04 25.08 -41.71
CA PHE A 38 13.80 24.99 -40.94
C PHE A 38 13.35 26.38 -40.47
N CYS A 39 12.06 26.57 -40.17
CA CYS A 39 11.61 27.77 -39.47
C CYS A 39 12.24 27.83 -38.07
N HIS A 40 12.56 29.03 -37.59
CA HIS A 40 13.12 29.23 -36.25
C HIS A 40 12.27 28.55 -35.16
N ASN A 41 10.96 28.85 -35.10
CA ASN A 41 10.09 28.27 -34.06
C ASN A 41 9.98 26.75 -34.16
N CYS A 42 9.90 26.20 -35.37
CA CYS A 42 9.84 24.76 -35.58
C CYS A 42 11.10 24.05 -35.07
N LEU A 43 12.26 24.65 -35.35
CA LEU A 43 13.54 24.13 -34.90
C LEU A 43 13.69 24.25 -33.37
N SER A 44 13.28 25.38 -32.79
CA SER A 44 13.28 25.60 -31.34
C SER A 44 12.43 24.57 -30.60
N SER A 45 11.16 24.39 -30.99
CA SER A 45 10.28 23.41 -30.34
C SER A 45 10.83 21.98 -30.46
N TYR A 46 11.40 21.63 -31.61
CA TYR A 46 12.02 20.33 -31.81
C TYR A 46 13.24 20.11 -30.90
N ILE A 47 14.14 21.09 -30.81
CA ILE A 47 15.31 21.05 -29.92
C ILE A 47 14.85 20.81 -28.47
N LEU A 48 13.90 21.60 -27.98
CA LEU A 48 13.39 21.48 -26.61
C LEU A 48 12.78 20.12 -26.33
N SER A 49 11.94 19.61 -27.24
CA SER A 49 11.33 18.29 -27.10
C SER A 49 12.36 17.16 -27.05
N THR A 50 13.42 17.25 -27.84
CA THR A 50 14.46 16.21 -27.95
C THR A 50 15.44 16.23 -26.78
N CYS A 51 15.57 17.38 -26.11
CA CYS A 51 16.51 17.60 -25.01
C CYS A 51 15.86 17.46 -23.62
N LYS A 52 14.52 17.53 -23.50
CA LYS A 52 13.79 17.55 -22.23
C LYS A 52 14.12 16.39 -21.27
N SER A 53 14.37 15.20 -21.81
CA SER A 53 14.62 13.98 -21.02
C SER A 53 16.09 13.61 -20.90
N LYS A 54 17.00 14.51 -21.31
CA LYS A 54 18.44 14.27 -21.30
C LYS A 54 19.10 15.16 -20.26
N GLU A 55 19.95 14.58 -19.43
CA GLU A 55 20.83 15.34 -18.56
C GLU A 55 21.93 15.99 -19.40
N ASN A 56 22.13 17.31 -19.24
CA ASN A 56 23.16 18.10 -19.91
C ASN A 56 23.26 17.86 -21.44
N PRO A 57 22.22 18.21 -22.21
CA PRO A 57 22.20 17.97 -23.65
C PRO A 57 23.33 18.73 -24.36
N VAL A 58 24.06 18.02 -25.24
CA VAL A 58 25.23 18.54 -25.98
C VAL A 58 24.96 18.83 -27.47
N GLY A 59 23.73 18.59 -27.91
CA GLY A 59 23.28 18.79 -29.29
C GLY A 59 21.99 18.05 -29.60
N PHE A 60 21.60 18.02 -30.87
CA PHE A 60 20.36 17.40 -31.32
C PHE A 60 20.51 16.82 -32.74
N PRO A 61 19.77 15.75 -33.09
CA PRO A 61 19.77 15.22 -34.45
C PRO A 61 18.92 16.08 -35.38
N CYS A 62 19.40 16.37 -36.58
CA CYS A 62 18.64 17.07 -37.61
C CYS A 62 17.26 16.40 -37.85
N PRO A 63 16.14 17.16 -37.89
CA PRO A 63 14.81 16.61 -38.11
C PRO A 63 14.64 15.84 -39.44
N LEU A 64 15.45 16.16 -40.46
CA LEU A 64 15.38 15.54 -41.79
C LEU A 64 16.34 14.37 -41.96
N CYS A 65 17.65 14.60 -41.80
CA CYS A 65 18.67 13.58 -42.09
C CYS A 65 19.20 12.85 -40.85
N ARG A 66 18.75 13.24 -39.64
CA ARG A 66 19.22 12.69 -38.35
C ARG A 66 20.71 12.88 -38.04
N GLN A 67 21.47 13.58 -38.90
CA GLN A 67 22.85 13.96 -38.60
C GLN A 67 22.91 14.77 -37.30
N PHE A 68 23.85 14.42 -36.42
CA PHE A 68 24.00 15.09 -35.14
C PHE A 68 24.51 16.52 -35.32
N VAL A 69 23.82 17.48 -34.73
CA VAL A 69 24.16 18.90 -34.72
C VAL A 69 24.64 19.27 -33.32
N PRO A 70 25.94 19.62 -33.15
CA PRO A 70 26.47 20.09 -31.88
C PRO A 70 25.77 21.37 -31.42
N ALA A 71 25.72 21.59 -30.11
CA ALA A 71 25.27 22.87 -29.56
C ALA A 71 26.16 24.02 -30.08
N PRO A 72 25.57 25.16 -30.49
CA PRO A 72 26.33 26.26 -31.11
C PRO A 72 27.26 27.02 -30.15
N SER A 73 27.04 26.97 -28.83
CA SER A 73 28.00 27.49 -27.83
C SER A 73 27.71 26.98 -26.40
N PHE A 74 26.55 27.30 -25.83
CA PHE A 74 26.20 26.99 -24.44
C PHE A 74 25.74 25.53 -24.30
N LEU A 75 26.59 24.63 -23.81
CA LEU A 75 26.18 23.25 -23.50
C LEU A 75 25.11 23.24 -22.39
N GLY A 76 24.11 22.37 -22.50
CA GLY A 76 23.06 22.22 -21.48
C GLY A 76 21.95 23.29 -21.50
N GLU A 77 22.01 24.30 -22.38
CA GLU A 77 21.00 25.37 -22.48
C GLU A 77 20.23 25.35 -23.82
N PRO A 78 19.41 24.32 -24.08
CA PRO A 78 18.76 24.09 -25.38
C PRO A 78 17.84 25.24 -25.83
N ASP A 79 17.29 26.01 -24.89
CA ASP A 79 16.44 27.18 -25.17
C ASP A 79 17.17 28.25 -26.00
N LYS A 80 18.49 28.41 -25.79
CA LYS A 80 19.29 29.46 -26.44
C LYS A 80 19.87 29.05 -27.79
N TRP A 81 19.86 27.77 -28.13
CA TRP A 81 20.58 27.26 -29.31
C TRP A 81 20.03 27.79 -30.62
N THR A 82 18.70 27.89 -30.73
CA THR A 82 18.05 28.27 -32.00
C THR A 82 18.36 29.70 -32.43
N GLU A 83 18.64 30.58 -31.48
CA GLU A 83 18.99 31.98 -31.74
C GLU A 83 20.36 32.11 -32.40
N LEU A 84 21.29 31.24 -31.98
CA LEU A 84 22.69 31.20 -32.42
C LEU A 84 22.88 30.48 -33.75
N ILE A 85 21.91 29.69 -34.19
CA ILE A 85 21.95 29.04 -35.51
C ILE A 85 21.78 30.11 -36.60
N PRO A 86 22.64 30.17 -37.63
CA PRO A 86 22.56 31.20 -38.66
C PRO A 86 21.23 31.22 -39.43
N ILE A 87 20.80 32.43 -39.81
CA ILE A 87 19.63 32.63 -40.69
C ILE A 87 20.07 32.34 -42.13
N ASN A 88 19.30 31.52 -42.84
CA ASN A 88 19.48 31.31 -44.27
C ASN A 88 18.94 32.53 -45.03
N LYS A 89 19.80 33.54 -45.23
CA LYS A 89 19.42 34.81 -45.89
C LYS A 89 18.91 34.59 -47.32
N VAL A 90 19.42 33.58 -48.03
CA VAL A 90 18.96 33.22 -49.38
C VAL A 90 17.54 32.70 -49.35
N VAL A 91 17.26 31.68 -48.52
CA VAL A 91 15.89 31.14 -48.37
C VAL A 91 14.93 32.19 -47.82
N GLN A 92 15.41 33.09 -46.95
CA GLN A 92 14.61 34.20 -46.42
C GLN A 92 14.23 35.21 -47.51
N ALA A 93 15.14 35.54 -48.42
CA ALA A 93 14.87 36.39 -49.57
C ALA A 93 13.89 35.73 -50.57
N MET A 94 14.02 34.42 -50.76
CA MET A 94 13.18 33.61 -51.66
C MET A 94 11.76 33.33 -51.11
N SER A 95 11.58 33.37 -49.80
CA SER A 95 10.28 33.06 -49.16
C SER A 95 9.32 34.25 -49.12
N LYS A 96 9.79 35.47 -49.45
CA LYS A 96 8.95 36.67 -49.58
C LYS A 96 8.21 36.64 -50.92
N LYS A 97 7.13 35.84 -51.02
CA LYS A 97 6.24 35.85 -52.19
C LYS A 97 5.37 37.10 -52.22
N LYS A 98 5.72 38.03 -53.11
CA LYS A 98 4.90 38.92 -53.96
C LYS A 98 5.85 39.47 -55.02
N GLU A 99 5.37 39.76 -56.22
CA GLU A 99 6.13 40.26 -57.39
C GLU A 99 7.48 40.87 -57.01
N GLN A 100 8.57 40.21 -57.38
CA GLN A 100 9.90 40.58 -56.92
C GLN A 100 10.32 41.85 -57.68
N TYR A 101 10.14 43.01 -57.07
CA TYR A 101 10.56 44.28 -57.64
C TYR A 101 12.07 44.48 -57.51
N CYS A 102 12.65 45.26 -58.41
CA CYS A 102 14.04 45.63 -58.42
C CYS A 102 14.38 46.49 -57.20
N ASP A 103 15.34 46.04 -56.40
CA ASP A 103 15.78 46.73 -55.16
C ASP A 103 16.43 48.08 -55.47
N ALA A 104 17.13 48.21 -56.61
CA ALA A 104 17.71 49.48 -57.06
C ALA A 104 16.65 50.50 -57.50
N CYS A 105 15.63 50.10 -58.25
CA CYS A 105 14.50 50.96 -58.63
C CYS A 105 13.66 51.35 -57.42
N LYS A 106 13.43 50.42 -56.49
CA LYS A 106 12.73 50.71 -55.23
C LYS A 106 13.43 51.78 -54.39
N ARG A 107 14.77 51.85 -54.42
CA ARG A 107 15.52 52.93 -53.76
C ARG A 107 15.30 54.31 -54.39
N ALA A 108 14.76 54.35 -55.60
CA ALA A 108 14.34 55.55 -56.30
C ALA A 108 12.81 55.71 -56.32
N ASP A 109 12.08 54.99 -55.45
CA ASP A 109 10.61 54.94 -55.41
C ASP A 109 9.94 54.47 -56.73
N GLU A 110 10.63 53.64 -57.50
CA GLU A 110 10.13 53.02 -58.73
C GLU A 110 9.81 51.52 -58.54
N GLU A 111 8.68 51.07 -59.09
CA GLU A 111 8.20 49.68 -58.98
C GLU A 111 8.43 48.87 -60.27
N GLU A 112 9.69 48.67 -60.62
CA GLU A 112 10.08 47.83 -61.76
C GLU A 112 10.25 46.37 -61.37
N VAL A 113 9.75 45.43 -62.18
CA VAL A 113 9.88 43.98 -61.91
C VAL A 113 11.32 43.53 -62.13
N ALA A 114 11.90 42.83 -61.16
CA ALA A 114 13.22 42.26 -61.27
C ALA A 114 13.25 41.10 -62.28
N THR A 115 14.37 40.94 -62.98
CA THR A 115 14.61 39.85 -63.94
C THR A 115 15.71 38.91 -63.48
N ASP A 116 16.67 39.43 -62.70
CA ASP A 116 17.85 38.71 -62.26
C ASP A 116 18.11 39.00 -60.77
N TRP A 117 18.77 38.07 -60.09
CA TRP A 117 19.24 38.22 -58.72
C TRP A 117 20.77 38.23 -58.71
N CYS A 118 21.36 39.16 -57.98
CA CYS A 118 22.80 39.25 -57.81
C CYS A 118 23.23 38.50 -56.54
N LYS A 119 24.00 37.41 -56.69
CA LYS A 119 24.49 36.60 -55.56
C LYS A 119 25.39 37.41 -54.62
N SER A 120 26.24 38.27 -55.18
CA SER A 120 27.22 39.07 -54.43
C SER A 120 26.58 40.25 -53.70
N CYS A 121 25.55 40.88 -54.28
CA CYS A 121 24.84 42.01 -53.65
C CYS A 121 23.63 41.57 -52.81
N LEU A 122 23.14 40.33 -53.00
CA LEU A 122 21.89 39.82 -52.46
C LEU A 122 20.65 40.65 -52.86
N GLU A 123 20.72 41.32 -54.01
CA GLU A 123 19.70 42.23 -54.52
C GLU A 123 19.03 41.68 -55.80
N PHE A 124 17.74 41.96 -55.95
CA PHE A 124 16.95 41.73 -57.15
C PHE A 124 17.06 42.93 -58.09
N LEU A 125 17.36 42.69 -59.37
CA LEU A 125 17.63 43.73 -60.35
C LEU A 125 16.72 43.57 -61.57
N CYS A 126 16.12 44.67 -62.04
CA CYS A 126 15.43 44.70 -63.33
C CYS A 126 16.45 44.67 -64.47
N ARG A 127 15.96 44.47 -65.70
CA ARG A 127 16.79 44.38 -66.90
C ARG A 127 17.70 45.60 -67.10
N ILE A 128 17.27 46.78 -66.70
CA ILE A 128 18.05 48.02 -66.80
C ILE A 128 19.16 48.02 -65.74
N CYS A 129 18.82 47.77 -64.48
CA CYS A 129 19.78 47.71 -63.39
C CYS A 129 20.83 46.63 -63.61
N VAL A 130 20.48 45.47 -64.19
CA VAL A 130 21.45 44.44 -64.61
C VAL A 130 22.49 44.98 -65.59
N LYS A 131 22.07 45.73 -66.61
CA LYS A 131 23.00 46.33 -67.59
C LYS A 131 23.93 47.33 -66.92
N CYS A 132 23.42 48.14 -65.99
CA CYS A 132 24.23 49.07 -65.21
C CYS A 132 25.21 48.33 -64.30
N HIS A 133 24.75 47.26 -63.64
CA HIS A 133 25.54 46.43 -62.74
C HIS A 133 26.73 45.79 -63.45
N LYS A 134 26.54 45.32 -64.69
CA LYS A 134 27.61 44.77 -65.53
C LYS A 134 28.60 45.81 -66.06
N ARG A 135 28.21 47.08 -66.14
CA ARG A 135 29.06 48.18 -66.65
C ARG A 135 29.86 48.87 -65.56
N ASN A 136 29.45 48.73 -64.30
CA ASN A 136 30.11 49.37 -63.18
C ASN A 136 31.34 48.56 -62.73
N ALA A 137 32.50 49.22 -62.60
CA ALA A 137 33.78 48.59 -62.28
C ALA A 137 33.75 47.78 -60.98
N THR A 138 32.93 48.18 -59.99
CA THR A 138 32.82 47.49 -58.69
C THR A 138 31.89 46.27 -58.71
N SER A 139 31.00 46.14 -59.69
CA SER A 139 29.98 45.07 -59.73
C SER A 139 29.99 44.24 -61.00
N GLN A 140 30.85 44.56 -61.97
CA GLN A 140 30.96 43.88 -63.27
C GLN A 140 31.24 42.38 -63.15
N ASN A 141 31.92 41.96 -62.09
CA ASN A 141 32.29 40.56 -61.83
C ASN A 141 31.29 39.82 -60.93
N HIS A 142 30.20 40.48 -60.50
CA HIS A 142 29.21 39.83 -59.66
C HIS A 142 28.40 38.81 -60.44
N GLU A 143 28.16 37.64 -59.83
CA GLU A 143 27.34 36.60 -60.42
C GLU A 143 25.86 37.01 -60.41
N LEU A 144 25.25 37.05 -61.61
CA LEU A 144 23.85 37.38 -61.84
C LEU A 144 23.11 36.14 -62.30
N ILE A 145 22.06 35.78 -61.58
CA ILE A 145 21.27 34.58 -61.82
C ILE A 145 19.86 35.00 -62.24
N PRO A 146 19.40 34.64 -63.45
CA PRO A 146 18.04 34.95 -63.90
C PRO A 146 17.01 34.35 -62.94
N LEU A 147 15.96 35.10 -62.56
CA LEU A 147 14.94 34.67 -61.59
C LEU A 147 14.35 33.27 -61.83
N PRO A 148 14.06 32.83 -63.09
CA PRO A 148 13.59 31.47 -63.35
C PRO A 148 14.58 30.37 -62.91
N ASN A 149 15.88 30.69 -62.91
CA ASN A 149 16.97 29.78 -62.59
C ASN A 149 17.47 29.92 -61.13
N VAL A 150 17.02 30.95 -60.39
CA VAL A 150 17.40 31.16 -58.98
C VAL A 150 16.93 30.00 -58.08
N VAL A 151 15.89 29.27 -58.50
CA VAL A 151 15.36 28.09 -57.78
C VAL A 151 16.35 26.92 -57.74
N ASN A 152 17.34 26.88 -58.66
CA ASN A 152 18.31 25.79 -58.81
C ASN A 152 19.72 26.14 -58.30
N VAL A 153 19.89 27.24 -57.57
CA VAL A 153 21.21 27.63 -57.06
C VAL A 153 21.52 26.80 -55.82
N PRO A 154 22.51 25.88 -55.85
CA PRO A 154 23.05 25.30 -54.62
C PRO A 154 23.57 26.48 -53.80
N VAL A 155 23.06 26.64 -52.58
CA VAL A 155 23.55 27.68 -51.66
C VAL A 155 24.93 27.25 -51.16
N GLU A 156 25.94 27.39 -52.02
CA GLU A 156 27.33 27.47 -51.61
C GLU A 156 27.60 28.89 -51.16
N ILE A 157 27.17 29.21 -49.93
CA ILE A 157 27.53 30.48 -49.30
C ILE A 157 27.70 30.25 -47.80
N GLU A 158 28.95 30.07 -47.39
CA GLU A 158 29.63 31.06 -46.55
C GLU A 158 31.13 30.88 -46.77
N ASN A 159 31.79 31.93 -47.27
CA ASN A 159 33.25 32.08 -47.25
C ASN A 159 33.71 31.99 -45.79
N ARG A 160 34.00 30.78 -45.30
CA ARG A 160 34.61 30.56 -43.97
C ARG A 160 35.97 31.24 -43.85
N ASP A 161 36.54 31.65 -44.97
CA ASP A 161 37.84 32.30 -45.05
C ASP A 161 37.76 33.82 -44.84
N SER A 162 36.57 34.39 -44.54
CA SER A 162 36.38 35.84 -44.38
C SER A 162 36.00 36.24 -42.94
N CYS A 163 36.58 37.34 -42.47
CA CYS A 163 36.35 37.92 -41.14
C CYS A 163 34.91 38.42 -41.01
N ARG A 164 34.25 38.09 -39.89
CA ARG A 164 32.85 38.43 -39.63
C ARG A 164 32.58 39.94 -39.57
N ASP A 165 33.53 40.72 -39.05
CA ASP A 165 33.36 42.17 -38.86
C ASP A 165 33.72 42.99 -40.10
N HIS A 166 34.60 42.45 -40.94
CA HIS A 166 35.25 43.21 -42.00
C HIS A 166 35.11 42.61 -43.40
N ASN A 167 34.57 41.38 -43.50
CA ASN A 167 34.33 40.66 -44.75
C ASN A 167 35.56 40.58 -45.68
N VAL A 168 36.74 40.47 -45.08
CA VAL A 168 38.05 40.30 -45.74
C VAL A 168 38.72 39.01 -45.27
N PRO A 169 39.67 38.42 -46.01
CA PRO A 169 40.34 37.19 -45.61
C PRO A 169 40.88 37.20 -44.17
N VAL A 170 40.70 36.09 -43.44
CA VAL A 170 41.37 35.87 -42.14
C VAL A 170 42.75 35.28 -42.39
N GLU A 171 43.76 35.87 -41.75
CA GLU A 171 45.19 35.53 -41.96
C GLU A 171 45.92 35.23 -40.64
N TYR A 172 45.34 35.63 -39.50
CA TYR A 172 45.96 35.52 -38.17
C TYR A 172 45.05 34.79 -37.17
N MET A 173 45.63 34.18 -36.14
CA MET A 173 44.95 33.58 -35.00
C MET A 173 45.38 34.29 -33.72
N CYS A 174 44.41 34.78 -32.94
CA CYS A 174 44.67 35.32 -31.61
C CYS A 174 44.49 34.21 -30.58
N PHE A 175 45.54 33.89 -29.82
CA PHE A 175 45.47 32.82 -28.82
C PHE A 175 44.87 33.26 -27.49
N ASP A 176 44.89 34.55 -27.19
CA ASP A 176 44.27 35.05 -25.95
C ASP A 176 42.74 34.95 -26.01
N HIS A 177 42.19 35.01 -27.23
CA HIS A 177 40.75 34.95 -27.50
C HIS A 177 40.32 33.66 -28.20
N GLU A 178 41.27 32.84 -28.67
CA GLU A 178 41.03 31.61 -29.45
C GLU A 178 40.19 31.83 -30.73
N GLU A 179 40.41 32.95 -31.43
CA GLU A 179 39.62 33.38 -32.59
C GLU A 179 40.49 33.76 -33.81
N LEU A 180 39.97 33.47 -35.01
CA LEU A 180 40.59 33.88 -36.29
C LEU A 180 40.32 35.36 -36.57
N CYS A 181 41.35 36.08 -37.01
CA CYS A 181 41.30 37.51 -37.21
C CYS A 181 41.96 37.94 -38.54
N CYS A 182 41.42 39.01 -39.15
CA CYS A 182 42.04 39.66 -40.31
C CYS A 182 43.05 40.73 -39.85
N PRO A 183 43.92 41.26 -40.76
CA PRO A 183 44.89 42.29 -40.40
C PRO A 183 44.28 43.50 -39.66
N LYS A 184 43.05 43.89 -40.03
CA LYS A 184 42.34 45.00 -39.37
C LYS A 184 41.92 44.67 -37.93
N CYS A 185 41.51 43.45 -37.64
CA CYS A 185 41.18 42.99 -36.29
C CYS A 185 42.43 42.98 -35.39
N VAL A 186 43.58 42.61 -35.93
CA VAL A 186 44.86 42.65 -35.20
C VAL A 186 45.18 44.06 -34.72
N CYS A 187 45.00 45.06 -35.58
CA CYS A 187 45.28 46.47 -35.23
C CYS A 187 44.22 47.13 -34.33
N THR A 188 43.01 46.57 -34.24
CA THR A 188 41.88 47.17 -33.53
C THR A 188 41.58 46.40 -32.24
N ASN A 189 40.96 45.24 -32.37
CA ASN A 189 40.43 44.44 -31.26
C ASN A 189 41.51 43.64 -30.53
N HIS A 190 42.56 43.20 -31.24
CA HIS A 190 43.62 42.36 -30.66
C HIS A 190 44.96 43.09 -30.46
N ARG A 191 44.96 44.44 -30.51
CA ARG A 191 46.18 45.24 -30.38
C ARG A 191 46.92 45.03 -29.06
N LYS A 192 46.20 44.66 -28.01
CA LYS A 192 46.73 44.43 -26.65
C LYS A 192 46.93 42.94 -26.33
N CYS A 193 46.70 42.06 -27.31
CA CYS A 193 46.88 40.63 -27.12
C CYS A 193 48.37 40.27 -27.11
N ILE A 194 48.70 39.30 -26.27
CA ILE A 194 50.05 38.79 -26.00
C ILE A 194 50.50 37.90 -27.14
N ARG A 195 49.63 37.02 -27.67
CA ARG A 195 49.99 36.09 -28.74
C ARG A 195 49.01 36.12 -29.91
N VAL A 196 49.50 36.62 -31.04
CA VAL A 196 48.80 36.63 -32.34
C VAL A 196 49.80 36.17 -33.39
N ASP A 197 49.52 35.04 -34.04
CA ASP A 197 50.40 34.44 -35.05
C ASP A 197 49.66 34.23 -36.38
N GLU A 198 50.41 34.11 -37.47
CA GLU A 198 49.86 33.73 -38.79
C GLU A 198 49.22 32.34 -38.74
N ILE A 199 48.09 32.18 -39.42
CA ILE A 199 47.31 30.93 -39.43
C ILE A 199 48.15 29.78 -40.01
N GLU A 200 48.87 30.02 -41.12
CA GLU A 200 49.69 29.01 -41.79
C GLU A 200 50.76 28.45 -40.86
N LYS A 201 51.54 29.33 -40.21
CA LYS A 201 52.56 28.96 -39.23
C LYS A 201 51.97 28.27 -38.00
N THR A 202 50.80 28.72 -37.55
CA THR A 202 50.08 28.10 -36.43
C THR A 202 49.65 26.67 -36.78
N ALA A 203 49.10 26.47 -37.98
CA ALA A 203 48.70 25.16 -38.48
C ALA A 203 49.91 24.21 -38.60
N GLU A 204 51.02 24.67 -39.17
CA GLU A 204 52.27 23.90 -39.23
C GLU A 204 52.78 23.50 -37.84
N ASN A 205 52.79 24.42 -36.89
CA ASN A 205 53.19 24.14 -35.51
C ASN A 205 52.27 23.13 -34.82
N LEU A 206 50.95 23.22 -35.04
CA LEU A 206 49.97 22.28 -34.48
C LEU A 206 50.16 20.86 -35.02
N ILE A 207 50.52 20.74 -36.31
CA ILE A 207 50.85 19.48 -36.96
C ILE A 207 52.19 18.93 -36.44
N GLN A 208 53.26 19.72 -36.47
CA GLN A 208 54.61 19.28 -36.10
C GLN A 208 54.78 18.96 -34.61
N SER A 209 54.07 19.68 -33.74
CA SER A 209 54.11 19.44 -32.28
C SER A 209 53.35 18.19 -31.83
N GLY A 210 52.60 17.55 -32.73
CA GLY A 210 51.70 16.43 -32.41
C GLY A 210 50.51 16.84 -31.53
N THR A 211 50.21 18.14 -31.40
CA THR A 211 49.13 18.63 -30.53
C THR A 211 47.77 18.14 -31.02
N LEU A 212 47.55 18.11 -32.34
CA LEU A 212 46.33 17.57 -32.95
C LEU A 212 46.17 16.07 -32.68
N GLU A 213 47.27 15.32 -32.74
CA GLU A 213 47.28 13.87 -32.48
C GLU A 213 46.97 13.55 -31.01
N LYS A 214 47.57 14.32 -30.08
CA LYS A 214 47.28 14.19 -28.63
C LYS A 214 45.82 14.45 -28.32
N LEU A 215 45.27 15.56 -28.81
CA LEU A 215 43.85 15.87 -28.63
C LEU A 215 42.95 14.80 -29.28
N GLY A 216 43.33 14.31 -30.46
CA GLY A 216 42.64 13.19 -31.12
C GLY A 216 42.64 11.92 -30.27
N GLN A 217 43.76 11.58 -29.65
CA GLN A 217 43.87 10.44 -28.74
C GLN A 217 43.03 10.61 -27.47
N GLU A 218 43.05 11.80 -26.85
CA GLU A 218 42.21 12.11 -25.68
C GLU A 218 40.72 11.99 -26.00
N ILE A 219 40.28 12.50 -27.16
CA ILE A 219 38.89 12.35 -27.64
C ILE A 219 38.55 10.88 -27.85
N LEU A 220 39.42 10.09 -28.47
CA LEU A 220 39.20 8.65 -28.69
C LEU A 220 39.12 7.88 -27.36
N GLN A 221 39.99 8.20 -26.40
CA GLN A 221 39.97 7.60 -25.07
C GLN A 221 38.67 7.92 -24.35
N HIS A 222 38.25 9.19 -24.36
CA HIS A 222 37.00 9.61 -23.73
C HIS A 222 35.77 8.99 -24.41
N ASN A 223 35.78 8.89 -25.75
CA ASN A 223 34.75 8.18 -26.50
C ASN A 223 34.69 6.70 -26.13
N GLY A 224 35.82 6.06 -25.83
CA GLY A 224 35.88 4.69 -25.29
C GLY A 224 35.12 4.55 -23.97
N VAL A 225 35.31 5.50 -23.04
CA VAL A 225 34.57 5.54 -21.76
C VAL A 225 33.07 5.73 -22.00
N LEU A 226 32.68 6.60 -22.93
CA LEU A 226 31.27 6.83 -23.27
C LEU A 226 30.62 5.58 -23.90
N ILE A 227 31.33 4.88 -24.78
CA ILE A 227 30.86 3.61 -25.36
C ILE A 227 30.67 2.58 -24.25
N GLN A 228 31.63 2.45 -23.34
CA GLN A 228 31.54 1.53 -22.21
C GLN A 228 30.32 1.84 -21.33
N ALA A 229 30.17 3.09 -20.88
CA ALA A 229 29.04 3.51 -20.06
C ALA A 229 27.68 3.27 -20.76
N LYS A 230 27.60 3.53 -22.07
CA LYS A 230 26.41 3.21 -22.87
C LYS A 230 26.12 1.71 -22.85
N THR A 231 27.12 0.87 -23.13
CA THR A 231 26.94 -0.58 -23.16
C THR A 231 26.55 -1.17 -21.80
N GLU A 232 27.12 -0.65 -20.71
CA GLU A 232 26.77 -1.06 -19.34
C GLU A 232 25.34 -0.65 -18.99
N GLY A 233 24.91 0.56 -19.39
CA GLY A 233 23.52 1.00 -19.25
C GLY A 233 22.54 0.14 -20.03
N GLU A 234 22.83 -0.15 -21.30
CA GLU A 234 22.02 -1.04 -22.15
C GLU A 234 21.95 -2.47 -21.60
N ALA A 235 23.07 -3.02 -21.11
CA ALA A 235 23.11 -4.33 -20.46
C ALA A 235 22.30 -4.36 -19.16
N THR A 236 22.35 -3.29 -18.37
CA THR A 236 21.58 -3.16 -17.12
C THR A 236 20.08 -3.11 -17.42
N MET A 237 19.65 -2.34 -18.42
CA MET A 237 18.25 -2.32 -18.85
C MET A 237 17.78 -3.70 -19.28
N LYS A 238 18.56 -4.39 -20.12
CA LYS A 238 18.24 -5.77 -20.52
C LYS A 238 18.15 -6.74 -19.34
N TYR A 239 19.07 -6.64 -18.38
CA TYR A 239 19.02 -7.45 -17.16
C TYR A 239 17.75 -7.18 -16.32
N ILE A 240 17.35 -5.91 -16.21
CA ILE A 240 16.11 -5.53 -15.52
C ILE A 240 14.91 -6.13 -16.23
N ASP A 241 14.82 -6.02 -17.56
CA ASP A 241 13.72 -6.58 -18.35
C ASP A 241 13.64 -8.11 -18.19
N GLU A 242 14.76 -8.82 -18.40
CA GLU A 242 14.83 -10.29 -18.27
C GLU A 242 14.50 -10.77 -16.85
N THR A 243 14.97 -10.04 -15.83
CA THR A 243 14.71 -10.39 -14.43
C THR A 243 13.25 -10.10 -14.06
N SER A 244 12.68 -9.00 -14.54
CA SER A 244 11.26 -8.66 -14.35
C SER A 244 10.36 -9.73 -14.96
N ASP A 245 10.61 -10.11 -16.21
CA ASP A 245 9.85 -11.16 -16.90
C ASP A 245 9.93 -12.50 -16.17
N ARG A 246 11.13 -12.88 -15.72
CA ARG A 246 11.33 -14.09 -14.93
C ARG A 246 10.55 -14.08 -13.61
N ILE A 247 10.56 -12.96 -12.88
CA ILE A 247 9.79 -12.82 -11.62
C ILE A 247 8.29 -12.93 -11.89
N LEU A 248 7.79 -12.35 -12.99
CA LEU A 248 6.38 -12.43 -13.38
C LEU A 248 5.96 -13.87 -13.71
N GLU A 249 6.82 -14.63 -14.39
CA GLU A 249 6.59 -16.03 -14.73
C GLU A 249 6.62 -16.92 -13.49
N GLU A 250 7.63 -16.78 -12.63
CA GLU A 250 7.77 -17.52 -11.36
C GLU A 250 6.55 -17.26 -10.44
N SER A 251 6.12 -16.00 -10.32
CA SER A 251 4.93 -15.63 -9.54
C SER A 251 3.64 -16.23 -10.11
N SER A 252 3.49 -16.22 -11.43
CA SER A 252 2.33 -16.80 -12.11
C SER A 252 2.26 -18.32 -11.95
N ASP A 253 3.39 -19.03 -12.08
CA ASP A 253 3.45 -20.48 -11.87
C ASP A 253 3.11 -20.85 -10.41
N MET A 254 3.66 -20.10 -9.45
CA MET A 254 3.34 -20.30 -8.04
C MET A 254 1.86 -20.10 -7.74
N ARG A 255 1.24 -19.04 -8.28
CA ARG A 255 -0.22 -18.83 -8.18
C ARG A 255 -1.00 -20.03 -8.74
N ASN A 256 -0.62 -20.51 -9.93
CA ASN A 256 -1.32 -21.62 -10.58
C ASN A 256 -1.18 -22.94 -9.80
N LYS A 257 -0.06 -23.17 -9.11
CA LYS A 257 0.13 -24.32 -8.21
C LYS A 257 -0.76 -24.22 -6.97
N LEU A 258 -0.86 -23.03 -6.36
CA LEU A 258 -1.70 -22.80 -5.19
C LEU A 258 -3.19 -23.01 -5.49
N VAL A 259 -3.69 -22.44 -6.60
CA VAL A 259 -5.09 -22.60 -7.01
C VAL A 259 -5.44 -24.08 -7.22
N ARG A 260 -4.56 -24.85 -7.89
CA ARG A 260 -4.77 -26.29 -8.08
C ARG A 260 -4.86 -27.05 -6.75
N HIS A 261 -4.00 -26.72 -5.80
CA HIS A 261 -4.01 -27.37 -4.48
C HIS A 261 -5.27 -27.05 -3.68
N ILE A 262 -5.71 -25.79 -3.68
CA ILE A 262 -6.94 -25.38 -3.00
C ILE A 262 -8.16 -26.12 -3.58
N ASN A 263 -8.29 -26.18 -4.91
CA ASN A 263 -9.41 -26.86 -5.54
C ASN A 263 -9.47 -28.35 -5.15
N ALA A 264 -8.32 -29.04 -5.13
CA ALA A 264 -8.26 -30.44 -4.72
C ALA A 264 -8.70 -30.66 -3.25
N LEU A 265 -8.33 -29.73 -2.35
CA LEU A 265 -8.75 -29.80 -0.95
C LEU A 265 -10.25 -29.57 -0.76
N VAL A 266 -10.83 -28.62 -1.50
CA VAL A 266 -12.28 -28.36 -1.50
C VAL A 266 -13.05 -29.60 -1.96
N GLU A 267 -12.63 -30.20 -3.07
CA GLU A 267 -13.26 -31.42 -3.60
C GLU A 267 -13.21 -32.57 -2.60
N ALA A 268 -12.06 -32.78 -1.95
CA ALA A 268 -11.91 -33.82 -0.92
C ALA A 268 -12.87 -33.59 0.27
N HIS A 269 -12.99 -32.35 0.76
CA HIS A 269 -13.91 -32.02 1.85
C HIS A 269 -15.38 -32.21 1.45
N HIS A 270 -15.78 -31.83 0.24
CA HIS A 270 -17.14 -32.05 -0.25
C HIS A 270 -17.50 -33.53 -0.29
N ASN A 271 -16.58 -34.39 -0.76
CA ASN A 271 -16.79 -35.83 -0.82
C ASN A 271 -16.95 -36.44 0.58
N ASP A 272 -16.10 -36.06 1.54
CA ASP A 272 -16.20 -36.53 2.94
C ASP A 272 -17.52 -36.10 3.61
N LEU A 273 -17.93 -34.85 3.42
CA LEU A 273 -19.21 -34.34 3.95
C LEU A 273 -20.39 -35.13 3.37
N ALA A 274 -20.41 -35.35 2.05
CA ALA A 274 -21.47 -36.09 1.39
C ALA A 274 -21.62 -37.52 1.96
N GLN A 275 -20.50 -38.20 2.22
CA GLN A 275 -20.50 -39.54 2.81
C GLN A 275 -21.07 -39.54 4.24
N LYS A 276 -20.60 -38.64 5.10
CA LYS A 276 -21.05 -38.54 6.50
C LYS A 276 -22.54 -38.22 6.62
N VAL A 277 -23.05 -37.33 5.76
CA VAL A 277 -24.48 -37.01 5.70
C VAL A 277 -25.31 -38.24 5.30
N LYS A 278 -24.84 -39.01 4.33
CA LYS A 278 -25.54 -40.24 3.88
C LYS A 278 -25.67 -41.26 5.01
N GLU A 279 -24.61 -41.46 5.79
CA GLU A 279 -24.60 -42.40 6.92
C GLU A 279 -25.57 -41.99 8.03
N GLN A 280 -25.57 -40.70 8.41
CA GLN A 280 -26.49 -40.18 9.44
C GLN A 280 -27.96 -40.24 9.01
N LYS A 281 -28.25 -39.95 7.73
CA LYS A 281 -29.60 -40.12 7.17
C LYS A 281 -30.07 -41.57 7.25
N GLY A 282 -29.18 -42.54 6.98
CA GLY A 282 -29.50 -43.97 7.11
C GLY A 282 -29.89 -44.36 8.53
N ARG A 283 -29.13 -43.90 9.54
CA ARG A 283 -29.43 -44.17 10.95
C ARG A 283 -30.75 -43.54 11.42
N LEU A 284 -31.06 -42.34 10.95
CA LEU A 284 -32.31 -41.66 11.28
C LEU A 284 -33.51 -42.38 10.64
N ALA A 285 -33.37 -42.90 9.43
CA ALA A 285 -34.41 -43.69 8.78
C ALA A 285 -34.78 -44.92 9.62
N THR A 286 -33.79 -45.72 10.05
CA THR A 286 -34.03 -46.88 10.93
C THR A 286 -34.69 -46.51 12.26
N PHE A 287 -34.34 -45.36 12.83
CA PHE A 287 -35.00 -44.85 14.03
C PHE A 287 -36.48 -44.52 13.77
N VAL A 288 -36.78 -43.82 12.68
CA VAL A 288 -38.16 -43.48 12.29
C VAL A 288 -38.98 -44.75 12.09
N ASP A 289 -38.43 -45.76 11.42
CA ASP A 289 -39.08 -47.06 11.25
C ASP A 289 -39.41 -47.70 12.61
N THR A 290 -38.44 -47.70 13.55
CA THR A 290 -38.63 -48.25 14.90
C THR A 290 -39.69 -47.50 15.72
N VAL A 291 -39.76 -46.16 15.63
CA VAL A 291 -40.84 -45.37 16.27
C VAL A 291 -42.19 -45.79 15.71
N THR A 292 -42.26 -45.92 14.39
CA THR A 292 -43.48 -46.24 13.66
C THR A 292 -44.01 -47.61 14.10
N ASP A 293 -43.14 -48.62 14.18
CA ASP A 293 -43.49 -49.96 14.69
C ASP A 293 -44.03 -49.91 16.12
N ARG A 294 -43.37 -49.16 17.02
CA ARG A 294 -43.82 -49.00 18.41
C ARG A 294 -45.15 -48.26 18.51
N GLN A 295 -45.37 -47.23 17.68
CA GLN A 295 -46.61 -46.47 17.62
C GLN A 295 -47.78 -47.37 17.19
N PHE A 296 -47.59 -48.19 16.15
CA PHE A 296 -48.59 -49.17 15.71
C PHE A 296 -48.96 -50.14 16.84
N LEU A 297 -47.96 -50.65 17.56
CA LEU A 297 -48.19 -51.55 18.70
C LEU A 297 -48.97 -50.87 19.84
N MET A 298 -48.65 -49.62 20.18
CA MET A 298 -49.39 -48.86 21.20
C MET A 298 -50.85 -48.61 20.80
N ALA A 299 -51.10 -48.30 19.52
CA ALA A 299 -52.47 -48.14 19.00
C ALA A 299 -53.26 -49.45 19.11
N GLN A 300 -52.63 -50.59 18.77
CA GLN A 300 -53.24 -51.91 18.90
C GLN A 300 -53.57 -52.27 20.36
N TYR A 301 -52.68 -51.97 21.30
CA TYR A 301 -52.94 -52.17 22.74
C TYR A 301 -54.12 -51.35 23.23
N SER A 302 -54.19 -50.07 22.84
CA SER A 302 -55.29 -49.19 23.21
C SER A 302 -56.63 -49.69 22.66
N GLN A 303 -56.66 -50.11 21.40
CA GLN A 303 -57.87 -50.66 20.78
C GLN A 303 -58.34 -51.96 21.48
N THR A 304 -57.40 -52.86 21.77
CA THR A 304 -57.70 -54.15 22.42
C THR A 304 -58.25 -53.97 23.85
N LEU A 305 -57.78 -52.94 24.58
CA LEU A 305 -58.26 -52.65 25.93
C LEU A 305 -59.62 -51.94 25.96
N ASN A 306 -60.01 -51.28 24.87
CA ASN A 306 -61.28 -50.57 24.77
C ASN A 306 -62.45 -51.45 24.27
N ASP A 307 -62.17 -52.61 23.65
CA ASP A 307 -63.20 -53.54 23.13
C ASP A 307 -63.71 -54.50 24.22
N THR A 308 -64.37 -53.94 25.23
CA THR A 308 -64.80 -54.67 26.45
C THR A 308 -66.19 -55.30 26.33
N GLU A 309 -67.06 -54.81 25.43
CA GLU A 309 -68.46 -55.26 25.32
C GLU A 309 -68.62 -56.61 24.59
N LYS A 310 -67.65 -57.01 23.75
CA LYS A 310 -67.71 -58.24 22.93
C LYS A 310 -66.77 -59.35 23.41
N THR A 311 -66.01 -59.12 24.48
CA THR A 311 -64.89 -59.98 24.88
C THR A 311 -65.20 -60.73 26.18
N SER A 312 -65.06 -62.06 26.16
CA SER A 312 -65.26 -62.89 27.37
C SER A 312 -64.35 -62.45 28.53
N PRO A 313 -64.83 -62.46 29.79
CA PRO A 313 -64.05 -62.00 30.96
C PRO A 313 -62.67 -62.67 31.09
N LEU A 314 -62.56 -63.96 30.75
CA LEU A 314 -61.28 -64.69 30.80
C LEU A 314 -60.27 -64.12 29.79
N VAL A 315 -60.73 -63.84 28.56
CA VAL A 315 -59.90 -63.32 27.47
C VAL A 315 -59.48 -61.87 27.76
N LEU A 316 -60.38 -61.08 28.35
CA LEU A 316 -60.10 -59.70 28.75
C LEU A 316 -58.97 -59.64 29.80
N VAL A 317 -59.05 -60.47 30.85
CA VAL A 317 -58.01 -60.54 31.88
C VAL A 317 -56.68 -61.05 31.31
N GLN A 318 -56.69 -62.05 30.42
CA GLN A 318 -55.48 -62.53 29.75
C GLN A 318 -54.82 -61.46 28.88
N ASN A 319 -55.60 -60.73 28.07
CA ASN A 319 -55.11 -59.63 27.25
C ASN A 319 -54.55 -58.49 28.10
N TYR A 320 -55.25 -58.09 29.16
CA TYR A 320 -54.78 -57.08 30.11
C TYR A 320 -53.42 -57.46 30.72
N LEU A 321 -53.28 -58.69 31.23
CA LEU A 321 -52.03 -59.14 31.86
C LEU A 321 -50.88 -59.22 30.84
N LYS A 322 -51.14 -59.67 29.61
CA LYS A 322 -50.15 -59.73 28.53
C LYS A 322 -49.70 -58.33 28.12
N ILE A 323 -50.64 -57.43 27.85
CA ILE A 323 -50.36 -56.03 27.46
C ILE A 323 -49.63 -55.32 28.60
N LYS A 324 -50.05 -55.49 29.85
CA LYS A 324 -49.38 -54.88 31.03
C LYS A 324 -47.92 -55.30 31.14
N ARG A 325 -47.59 -56.59 30.90
CA ARG A 325 -46.20 -57.07 30.91
C ARG A 325 -45.39 -56.50 29.75
N GLN A 326 -45.92 -56.57 28.53
CA GLN A 326 -45.21 -56.11 27.34
C GLN A 326 -45.05 -54.59 27.30
N PHE A 327 -46.06 -53.84 27.74
CA PHE A 327 -45.99 -52.39 27.90
C PHE A 327 -44.90 -52.01 28.90
N LYS A 328 -44.86 -52.68 30.06
CA LYS A 328 -43.80 -52.47 31.06
C LYS A 328 -42.41 -52.70 30.46
N GLN A 329 -42.21 -53.80 29.73
CA GLN A 329 -40.94 -54.11 29.04
C GLN A 329 -40.57 -53.03 28.01
N ILE A 330 -41.52 -52.58 27.19
CA ILE A 330 -41.29 -51.55 26.16
C ILE A 330 -40.94 -50.20 26.79
N THR A 331 -41.60 -49.83 27.90
CA THR A 331 -41.31 -48.59 28.64
C THR A 331 -39.95 -48.65 29.34
N GLU A 332 -39.53 -49.82 29.83
CA GLU A 332 -38.23 -50.04 30.47
C GLU A 332 -37.07 -50.02 29.46
N LEU A 333 -37.32 -50.42 28.20
CA LEU A 333 -36.31 -50.38 27.14
C LEU A 333 -35.89 -48.96 26.74
N GLY A 334 -36.65 -47.94 27.16
CA GLY A 334 -36.38 -46.54 26.85
C GLY A 334 -36.45 -46.24 25.35
N PHE A 335 -36.54 -44.94 25.02
CA PHE A 335 -36.39 -44.49 23.64
C PHE A 335 -35.93 -43.04 23.61
N TYR A 336 -34.85 -42.77 22.87
CA TYR A 336 -34.22 -41.45 22.85
C TYR A 336 -34.40 -40.85 21.47
N LYS A 337 -34.88 -39.61 21.41
CA LYS A 337 -35.02 -38.86 20.15
C LYS A 337 -33.64 -38.44 19.64
N PRO A 338 -33.15 -38.95 18.49
CA PRO A 338 -31.93 -38.46 17.89
C PRO A 338 -32.19 -37.07 17.30
N SER A 339 -31.23 -36.18 17.48
CA SER A 339 -31.19 -34.90 16.79
C SER A 339 -29.82 -34.75 16.15
N VAL A 340 -29.78 -34.52 14.83
CA VAL A 340 -28.53 -34.35 14.09
C VAL A 340 -28.47 -32.92 13.59
N LYS A 341 -27.38 -32.22 13.93
CA LYS A 341 -27.04 -30.91 13.36
C LYS A 341 -25.75 -31.07 12.56
N LEU A 342 -25.74 -30.52 11.34
CA LEU A 342 -24.54 -30.49 10.50
C LEU A 342 -23.87 -29.12 10.66
N HIS A 343 -22.57 -29.15 10.91
CA HIS A 343 -21.72 -27.98 10.92
C HIS A 343 -20.52 -28.26 10.02
N SER A 344 -20.12 -27.30 9.19
CA SER A 344 -18.91 -27.39 8.37
C SER A 344 -17.96 -26.26 8.77
N ASP A 345 -16.68 -26.61 8.91
CA ASP A 345 -15.58 -25.67 9.17
C ASP A 345 -14.67 -25.49 7.94
N ALA A 346 -15.16 -25.89 6.75
CA ALA A 346 -14.40 -25.76 5.49
C ALA A 346 -13.99 -24.33 5.19
N SER A 347 -14.86 -23.38 5.54
CA SER A 347 -14.59 -21.94 5.44
C SER A 347 -13.39 -21.54 6.30
N GLY A 348 -13.23 -22.07 7.53
CA GLY A 348 -12.09 -21.79 8.40
C GLY A 348 -10.79 -22.42 7.87
N GLN A 349 -10.87 -23.64 7.33
CA GLN A 349 -9.71 -24.33 6.76
C GLN A 349 -9.20 -23.66 5.48
N LEU A 350 -10.11 -23.23 4.59
CA LEU A 350 -9.76 -22.48 3.37
C LEU A 350 -9.19 -21.10 3.70
N SER A 351 -9.72 -20.43 4.73
CA SER A 351 -9.17 -19.16 5.25
C SER A 351 -7.76 -19.34 5.80
N THR A 352 -7.46 -20.48 6.42
CA THR A 352 -6.11 -20.80 6.93
C THR A 352 -5.09 -21.03 5.80
N ILE A 353 -5.53 -21.50 4.62
CA ILE A 353 -4.64 -21.67 3.44
C ILE A 353 -4.33 -20.31 2.81
N LEU A 354 -5.32 -19.43 2.69
CA LEU A 354 -5.15 -18.04 2.24
C LEU A 354 -4.15 -17.27 3.12
N GLU A 355 -4.22 -17.51 4.42
CA GLU A 355 -3.33 -16.94 5.43
C GLU A 355 -1.88 -17.41 5.39
N LYS A 356 -1.60 -18.61 4.84
CA LYS A 356 -0.24 -19.14 4.68
C LYS A 356 0.43 -18.71 3.39
N CYS A 357 -0.33 -18.24 2.40
CA CYS A 357 0.17 -17.85 1.07
C CYS A 357 0.40 -16.34 0.90
N ALA A 358 0.21 -15.53 1.95
CA ALA A 358 0.31 -14.08 1.87
C ALA A 358 1.78 -13.60 1.88
N CYS A 359 2.42 -13.62 0.72
CA CYS A 359 3.43 -12.62 0.36
C CYS A 359 2.69 -11.30 0.09
N GLN A 360 3.13 -10.20 0.70
CA GLN A 360 2.41 -8.92 0.82
C GLN A 360 1.66 -8.45 -0.43
N ILE A 361 0.37 -8.14 -0.25
CA ILE A 361 -0.33 -7.08 -0.98
C ILE A 361 -1.10 -6.32 0.10
N ASP A 362 -0.64 -5.10 0.39
CA ASP A 362 -1.20 -4.22 1.41
C ASP A 362 -2.59 -3.69 1.04
N ASP A 363 -3.36 -3.44 2.11
CA ASP A 363 -4.52 -2.57 2.27
C ASP A 363 -5.78 -2.78 1.40
N VAL A 364 -6.77 -3.46 1.98
CA VAL A 364 -8.15 -2.92 2.05
C VAL A 364 -8.76 -3.27 3.42
N LYS A 365 -9.13 -2.22 4.16
CA LYS A 365 -9.88 -2.29 5.41
C LYS A 365 -11.38 -2.39 5.11
N VAL A 366 -12.07 -3.37 5.69
CA VAL A 366 -13.53 -3.32 5.89
C VAL A 366 -13.79 -3.58 7.36
N GLU A 367 -14.27 -2.57 8.06
CA GLU A 367 -14.67 -2.66 9.46
C GLU A 367 -16.20 -2.64 9.52
N SER A 368 -16.82 -3.76 9.86
CA SER A 368 -18.24 -3.80 10.22
C SER A 368 -18.38 -3.53 11.72
N LYS A 369 -18.68 -2.28 12.09
CA LYS A 369 -19.28 -1.99 13.39
C LYS A 369 -20.73 -2.43 13.36
N SER A 370 -21.06 -3.49 14.09
CA SER A 370 -22.44 -3.84 14.43
C SER A 370 -22.68 -3.46 15.90
N THR A 371 -23.24 -2.27 16.14
CA THR A 371 -23.86 -1.94 17.42
C THR A 371 -25.24 -2.61 17.47
N PRO A 372 -25.52 -3.51 18.43
CA PRO A 372 -26.84 -4.10 18.60
C PRO A 372 -27.88 -2.99 18.87
N ILE A 373 -28.98 -2.97 18.12
CA ILE A 373 -30.09 -2.02 18.35
C ILE A 373 -30.90 -2.42 19.60
N TRP A 374 -30.83 -3.71 20.00
CA TRP A 374 -31.47 -4.28 21.19
C TRP A 374 -30.53 -5.26 21.90
N ASP A 375 -30.66 -5.38 23.23
CA ASP A 375 -29.89 -6.33 24.05
C ASP A 375 -30.25 -7.78 23.72
N ILE A 376 -29.27 -8.69 23.77
CA ILE A 376 -29.51 -10.14 23.65
C ILE A 376 -29.96 -10.71 25.00
N ASP A 377 -30.93 -11.62 24.98
CA ASP A 377 -31.33 -12.38 26.16
C ASP A 377 -30.23 -13.38 26.55
N LEU A 378 -29.40 -13.01 27.52
CA LEU A 378 -28.28 -13.81 28.01
C LEU A 378 -28.70 -15.10 28.72
N THR A 379 -29.97 -15.23 29.13
CA THR A 379 -30.49 -16.51 29.67
C THR A 379 -30.52 -17.60 28.59
N ARG A 380 -30.55 -17.20 27.31
CA ARG A 380 -30.61 -18.08 26.14
C ARG A 380 -29.37 -18.00 25.24
N ALA A 381 -28.58 -16.93 25.33
CA ALA A 381 -27.43 -16.68 24.45
C ALA A 381 -26.35 -17.77 24.45
N ASN A 382 -25.80 -18.07 23.28
CA ASN A 382 -24.68 -19.00 23.12
C ASN A 382 -23.34 -18.25 23.20
N MET A 383 -22.37 -18.84 23.88
CA MET A 383 -20.99 -18.33 23.93
C MET A 383 -20.19 -18.95 22.77
N LYS A 384 -20.10 -18.23 21.66
CA LYS A 384 -19.40 -18.68 20.44
C LYS A 384 -17.93 -18.31 20.52
N MET A 385 -17.02 -19.27 20.36
CA MET A 385 -15.59 -18.97 20.25
C MET A 385 -15.32 -18.32 18.88
N VAL A 386 -14.73 -17.13 18.89
CA VAL A 386 -14.39 -16.33 17.70
C VAL A 386 -13.01 -16.72 17.19
N CYS A 387 -12.01 -16.71 18.07
CA CYS A 387 -10.66 -17.17 17.74
C CYS A 387 -9.89 -17.61 18.99
N VAL A 388 -8.84 -18.39 18.79
CA VAL A 388 -7.85 -18.71 19.84
C VAL A 388 -6.63 -17.83 19.60
N LEU A 389 -6.09 -17.22 20.64
CA LEU A 389 -4.88 -16.42 20.54
C LEU A 389 -3.66 -17.35 20.72
N PRO A 390 -2.92 -17.70 19.65
CA PRO A 390 -1.82 -18.67 19.74
C PRO A 390 -0.67 -18.13 20.59
N GLU A 391 0.19 -19.01 21.09
CA GLU A 391 1.34 -18.67 21.97
C GLU A 391 0.96 -18.08 23.34
N SER A 392 -0.34 -18.02 23.65
CA SER A 392 -0.87 -17.72 24.97
C SER A 392 -1.14 -18.98 25.82
N GLY A 393 -0.84 -20.18 25.30
CA GLY A 393 -1.00 -21.45 25.98
C GLY A 393 0.24 -21.82 26.79
N GLY A 394 0.06 -22.23 28.05
CA GLY A 394 1.15 -22.51 28.98
C GLY A 394 1.78 -21.26 29.61
N SER A 395 1.48 -20.07 29.10
CA SER A 395 1.72 -18.79 29.77
C SER A 395 0.60 -18.48 30.77
N LYS A 396 0.95 -17.81 31.86
CA LYS A 396 -0.02 -17.36 32.87
C LYS A 396 -0.62 -16.04 32.40
N VAL A 397 -1.61 -16.12 31.50
CA VAL A 397 -2.33 -14.93 31.03
C VAL A 397 -3.20 -14.40 32.17
N THR A 398 -2.90 -13.17 32.61
CA THR A 398 -3.54 -12.56 33.78
C THR A 398 -4.52 -11.45 33.42
N GLY A 399 -4.45 -10.90 32.22
CA GLY A 399 -5.31 -9.82 31.75
C GLY A 399 -5.19 -9.61 30.24
N GLY A 400 -6.06 -8.77 29.67
CA GLY A 400 -6.05 -8.45 28.26
C GLY A 400 -7.00 -7.30 27.92
N CYS A 401 -6.83 -6.66 26.78
CA CYS A 401 -7.72 -5.59 26.36
C CYS A 401 -7.85 -5.56 24.84
N PHE A 402 -8.97 -5.02 24.38
CA PHE A 402 -9.17 -4.63 22.99
C PHE A 402 -8.68 -3.20 22.79
N LEU A 403 -7.90 -2.99 21.74
CA LEU A 403 -7.51 -1.66 21.28
C LEU A 403 -8.63 -1.07 20.41
N GLU A 404 -8.62 0.25 20.24
CA GLU A 404 -9.63 0.95 19.43
C GLU A 404 -9.72 0.46 17.98
N ASN A 405 -8.60 -0.04 17.42
CA ASN A 405 -8.53 -0.61 16.08
C ASN A 405 -8.98 -2.09 16.00
N GLY A 406 -9.44 -2.68 17.10
CA GLY A 406 -9.88 -4.08 17.19
C GLY A 406 -8.77 -5.10 17.44
N ASP A 407 -7.50 -4.67 17.47
CA ASP A 407 -6.38 -5.52 17.86
C ASP A 407 -6.47 -5.88 19.35
N ILE A 408 -5.84 -6.97 19.74
CA ILE A 408 -5.91 -7.51 21.11
C ILE A 408 -4.52 -7.51 21.72
N VAL A 409 -4.40 -7.03 22.96
CA VAL A 409 -3.17 -7.15 23.73
C VAL A 409 -3.46 -7.95 24.98
N ILE A 410 -2.67 -8.99 25.25
CA ILE A 410 -2.78 -9.79 26.47
C ILE A 410 -1.48 -9.76 27.28
N ALA A 411 -1.63 -9.80 28.60
CA ALA A 411 -0.51 -9.83 29.55
C ALA A 411 -0.10 -11.28 29.81
N ASP A 412 1.09 -11.66 29.34
CA ASP A 412 1.74 -12.90 29.72
C ASP A 412 2.62 -12.62 30.94
N ASN A 413 2.03 -12.89 32.12
CA ASN A 413 2.68 -12.67 33.39
C ASN A 413 3.97 -13.50 33.52
N ASN A 414 3.95 -14.77 33.11
CA ASN A 414 5.07 -15.69 33.33
C ASN A 414 6.30 -15.28 32.52
N SER A 415 6.10 -14.92 31.25
CA SER A 415 7.17 -14.52 30.35
C SER A 415 7.55 -13.04 30.44
N LYS A 416 6.95 -12.26 31.37
CA LYS A 416 7.19 -10.81 31.53
C LYS A 416 7.03 -10.06 30.21
N GLN A 417 5.93 -10.29 29.50
CA GLN A 417 5.71 -9.70 28.18
C GLN A 417 4.23 -9.43 27.92
N CYS A 418 3.95 -8.52 27.00
CA CYS A 418 2.64 -8.39 26.37
C CYS A 418 2.68 -8.99 24.98
N LEU A 419 1.61 -9.68 24.61
CA LEU A 419 1.44 -10.29 23.31
C LEU A 419 0.40 -9.48 22.53
N TYR A 420 0.80 -8.95 21.38
CA TYR A 420 -0.02 -8.11 20.52
C TYR A 420 -0.54 -8.94 19.35
N TYR A 421 -1.87 -9.01 19.22
CA TYR A 421 -2.56 -9.77 18.20
C TYR A 421 -3.32 -8.85 17.24
N ARG A 422 -3.21 -9.16 15.95
CA ARG A 422 -4.03 -8.58 14.88
C ARG A 422 -4.77 -9.71 14.20
N ASN A 423 -6.09 -9.60 14.08
CA ASN A 423 -6.94 -10.65 13.49
C ASN A 423 -6.70 -12.04 14.12
N GLY A 424 -6.53 -12.10 15.45
CA GLY A 424 -6.27 -13.34 16.18
C GLY A 424 -4.85 -13.92 16.02
N LYS A 425 -3.99 -13.32 15.20
CA LYS A 425 -2.59 -13.73 15.03
C LYS A 425 -1.65 -12.87 15.82
N LEU A 426 -0.63 -13.52 16.41
CA LEU A 426 0.41 -12.80 17.10
C LEU A 426 1.25 -12.01 16.08
N VAL A 427 1.29 -10.69 16.23
CA VAL A 427 2.10 -9.78 15.40
C VAL A 427 3.36 -9.35 16.12
N ARG A 428 3.30 -9.13 17.43
CA ARG A 428 4.42 -8.57 18.20
C ARG A 428 4.45 -9.09 19.63
N LYS A 429 5.65 -9.27 20.17
CA LYS A 429 5.90 -9.53 21.60
C LYS A 429 6.61 -8.32 22.20
N ILE A 430 6.03 -7.73 23.23
CA ILE A 430 6.55 -6.54 23.91
C ILE A 430 7.13 -6.99 25.25
N LYS A 431 8.45 -6.94 25.40
CA LYS A 431 9.10 -7.33 26.65
C LYS A 431 8.95 -6.25 27.72
N LEU A 432 8.60 -6.65 28.93
CA LEU A 432 8.44 -5.75 30.07
C LEU A 432 9.51 -6.01 31.14
N SER A 433 9.79 -4.98 31.94
CA SER A 433 10.71 -5.05 33.08
C SER A 433 10.14 -5.86 34.26
N ARG A 434 8.81 -5.91 34.40
CA ARG A 434 8.08 -6.58 35.49
C ARG A 434 7.00 -7.49 34.93
N ASN A 435 6.53 -8.44 35.75
CA ASN A 435 5.45 -9.34 35.39
C ASN A 435 4.12 -8.56 35.28
N PRO A 436 3.51 -8.45 34.09
CA PRO A 436 2.25 -7.72 33.92
C PRO A 436 1.10 -8.53 34.52
N TRP A 437 0.17 -7.87 35.21
CA TRP A 437 -1.05 -8.48 35.76
C TRP A 437 -2.26 -8.10 34.94
N GLU A 438 -2.57 -6.82 34.79
CA GLU A 438 -3.71 -6.30 34.04
C GLU A 438 -3.27 -5.36 32.90
N LEU A 439 -4.10 -5.30 31.85
CA LEU A 439 -3.99 -4.34 30.76
C LEU A 439 -5.32 -3.61 30.61
N ILE A 440 -5.31 -2.28 30.68
CA ILE A 440 -6.49 -1.46 30.42
C ILE A 440 -6.14 -0.28 29.51
N CYS A 441 -7.00 -0.01 28.54
CA CYS A 441 -6.82 1.14 27.65
C CYS A 441 -7.45 2.39 28.26
N ARG A 442 -6.70 3.50 28.25
CA ARG A 442 -7.18 4.82 28.69
C ARG A 442 -7.14 5.81 27.52
N LYS A 443 -8.25 6.54 27.32
CA LYS A 443 -8.35 7.66 26.35
C LYS A 443 -7.66 8.92 26.94
N PRO A 444 -6.96 9.76 26.15
CA PRO A 444 -6.97 9.78 24.70
C PRO A 444 -5.98 8.84 23.99
N THR A 445 -4.99 8.23 24.65
CA THR A 445 -4.25 7.05 24.15
C THR A 445 -3.16 6.64 25.16
N GLY A 446 -3.36 5.52 25.85
CA GLY A 446 -2.31 4.90 26.65
C GLY A 446 -2.73 3.53 27.15
N LEU A 447 -1.83 2.54 27.00
CA LEU A 447 -2.00 1.23 27.60
C LEU A 447 -1.50 1.28 29.04
N MET A 448 -2.39 1.10 30.02
CA MET A 448 -2.01 1.00 31.43
C MET A 448 -1.78 -0.46 31.81
N ILE A 449 -0.64 -0.72 32.44
CA ILE A 449 -0.20 -2.06 32.80
C ILE A 449 0.01 -2.11 34.31
N SER A 450 -0.74 -2.96 35.01
CA SER A 450 -0.48 -3.22 36.43
C SER A 450 0.65 -4.23 36.59
N SER A 451 1.52 -4.01 37.58
CA SER A 451 2.60 -4.95 37.93
C SER A 451 2.91 -4.89 39.42
N ASN A 452 3.62 -5.89 39.93
CA ASN A 452 4.00 -5.97 41.34
C ASN A 452 5.51 -6.13 41.50
N ALA A 453 6.10 -5.42 42.46
CA ALA A 453 7.49 -5.57 42.86
C ALA A 453 7.65 -5.26 44.35
N ASN A 454 8.42 -6.07 45.09
CA ASN A 454 8.71 -5.85 46.52
C ASN A 454 7.45 -5.62 47.38
N ASN A 455 6.40 -6.42 47.16
CA ASN A 455 5.08 -6.29 47.81
C ASN A 455 4.38 -4.94 47.59
N LYS A 456 4.75 -4.20 46.53
CA LYS A 456 4.07 -2.98 46.10
C LYS A 456 3.50 -3.16 44.70
N GLY A 457 2.29 -2.66 44.50
CA GLY A 457 1.62 -2.52 43.22
C GLY A 457 2.02 -1.24 42.49
N PHE A 458 2.23 -1.38 41.20
CA PHE A 458 2.63 -0.31 40.29
C PHE A 458 1.71 -0.29 39.08
N ILE A 459 1.50 0.90 38.54
CA ILE A 459 0.80 1.13 37.30
C ILE A 459 1.77 1.83 36.34
N LYS A 460 1.95 1.23 35.17
CA LYS A 460 2.82 1.71 34.12
C LYS A 460 2.00 2.18 32.93
N GLN A 461 2.26 3.39 32.44
CA GLN A 461 1.66 3.88 31.21
C GLN A 461 2.60 3.59 30.04
N PHE A 462 2.09 2.88 29.04
CA PHE A 462 2.86 2.40 27.90
C PHE A 462 2.27 2.92 26.58
N ASP A 463 3.13 3.47 25.74
CA ASP A 463 2.79 3.84 24.37
C ASP A 463 2.96 2.63 23.45
N ILE A 464 1.87 2.22 22.81
CA ILE A 464 1.88 1.03 21.95
C ILE A 464 2.40 1.30 20.53
N GLN A 465 2.32 2.55 20.06
CA GLN A 465 2.80 2.97 18.74
C GLN A 465 4.33 3.15 18.80
N GLU A 466 4.80 3.89 19.80
CA GLU A 466 6.22 4.16 20.02
C GLU A 466 6.96 3.01 20.74
N LEU A 467 6.22 2.02 21.26
CA LEU A 467 6.74 0.89 22.04
C LEU A 467 7.57 1.31 23.26
N LYS A 468 7.20 2.41 23.91
CA LYS A 468 7.99 3.01 25.00
C LYS A 468 7.18 3.19 26.26
N ASN A 469 7.90 3.16 27.39
CA ASN A 469 7.33 3.50 28.68
C ASN A 469 7.20 5.02 28.80
N ILE A 470 6.01 5.49 29.17
CA ILE A 470 5.75 6.91 29.45
C ILE A 470 5.97 7.20 30.94
N SER A 471 5.40 6.38 31.83
CA SER A 471 5.49 6.58 33.28
C SER A 471 5.36 5.25 34.04
N ASP A 472 5.92 5.19 35.25
CA ASP A 472 5.87 4.01 36.14
C ASP A 472 5.65 4.48 37.58
N GLN A 473 4.41 4.39 38.06
CA GLN A 473 3.97 4.94 39.34
C GLN A 473 3.67 3.83 40.34
N CYS A 474 4.16 3.97 41.58
CA CYS A 474 3.79 3.12 42.71
C CYS A 474 2.47 3.61 43.30
N ILE A 475 1.47 2.74 43.44
CA ILE A 475 0.12 3.14 43.92
C ILE A 475 -0.26 2.55 45.29
N THR A 476 0.55 1.65 45.82
CA THR A 476 0.35 1.07 47.16
C THR A 476 1.62 1.26 47.99
N GLU A 477 1.61 2.17 48.95
CA GLU A 477 2.81 2.47 49.75
C GLU A 477 3.10 1.43 50.84
N ASN A 478 2.05 0.72 51.33
CA ASN A 478 2.09 -0.18 52.49
C ASN A 478 1.77 -1.66 52.15
N ASN A 479 2.72 -2.39 51.56
CA ASN A 479 2.63 -3.85 51.33
C ASN A 479 1.33 -4.36 50.63
N GLY A 480 0.79 -3.57 49.69
CA GLY A 480 -0.35 -3.96 48.86
C GLY A 480 0.11 -4.44 47.48
N THR A 481 -0.38 -5.59 47.03
CA THR A 481 -0.26 -5.99 45.61
C THR A 481 -1.44 -5.46 44.82
N VAL A 482 -1.28 -5.21 43.53
CA VAL A 482 -2.35 -4.80 42.61
C VAL A 482 -2.55 -5.87 41.56
N TYR A 483 -3.80 -6.28 41.37
CA TYR A 483 -4.17 -7.31 40.39
C TYR A 483 -4.89 -6.65 39.22
N GLN A 484 -6.23 -6.66 39.23
CA GLN A 484 -7.07 -6.05 38.22
C GLN A 484 -7.31 -4.56 38.48
N LEU A 485 -7.45 -3.81 37.38
CA LEU A 485 -7.82 -2.41 37.35
C LEU A 485 -9.21 -2.26 36.73
N ALA A 486 -9.97 -1.28 37.20
CA ALA A 486 -11.21 -0.82 36.58
C ALA A 486 -11.20 0.71 36.53
N ILE A 487 -11.72 1.27 35.43
CA ILE A 487 -11.79 2.71 35.22
C ILE A 487 -13.26 3.07 35.04
N SER A 488 -13.70 4.08 35.78
CA SER A 488 -15.01 4.72 35.65
C SER A 488 -14.85 6.13 35.09
N SER A 489 -15.96 6.85 34.94
CA SER A 489 -15.92 8.24 34.47
C SER A 489 -15.11 9.14 35.40
N GLU A 490 -15.24 8.97 36.72
CA GLU A 490 -14.64 9.85 37.73
C GLU A 490 -13.43 9.25 38.46
N PHE A 491 -13.36 7.92 38.56
CA PHE A 491 -12.39 7.25 39.42
C PHE A 491 -11.71 6.05 38.76
N MET A 492 -10.56 5.69 39.30
CA MET A 492 -9.89 4.43 39.05
C MET A 492 -9.96 3.54 40.29
N TYR A 493 -10.13 2.24 40.06
CA TYR A 493 -10.21 1.22 41.10
C TYR A 493 -9.16 0.14 40.85
N ALA A 494 -8.47 -0.28 41.90
CA ALA A 494 -7.49 -1.36 41.84
C ALA A 494 -7.79 -2.42 42.91
N ALA A 495 -7.85 -3.69 42.50
CA ALA A 495 -8.04 -4.81 43.42
C ALA A 495 -6.73 -5.15 44.14
N CYS A 496 -6.73 -5.06 45.47
CA CYS A 496 -5.54 -5.15 46.32
C CYS A 496 -5.60 -6.25 47.39
N SER A 497 -6.04 -7.48 47.04
CA SER A 497 -6.12 -8.66 47.93
C SER A 497 -7.07 -8.53 49.13
N SER A 498 -6.87 -7.57 50.02
CA SER A 498 -7.66 -7.33 51.24
C SER A 498 -8.50 -6.04 51.20
N PHE A 499 -8.32 -5.20 50.18
CA PHE A 499 -9.13 -4.01 49.92
C PHE A 499 -9.20 -3.71 48.43
N ILE A 500 -10.12 -2.83 48.03
CA ILE A 500 -10.12 -2.16 46.73
C ILE A 500 -9.63 -0.73 46.95
N LEU A 501 -8.57 -0.35 46.25
CA LEU A 501 -8.06 1.01 46.24
C LEU A 501 -8.90 1.85 45.27
N LYS A 502 -9.55 2.89 45.77
CA LYS A 502 -10.20 3.94 44.97
C LYS A 502 -9.26 5.13 44.87
N SER A 503 -8.95 5.56 43.66
CA SER A 503 -8.12 6.72 43.37
C SER A 503 -8.78 7.64 42.35
N ASP A 504 -8.28 8.86 42.22
CA ASP A 504 -8.55 9.68 41.04
C ASP A 504 -7.75 9.16 39.83
N HIS A 505 -7.94 9.82 38.68
CA HIS A 505 -7.25 9.52 37.42
C HIS A 505 -5.78 9.95 37.39
N GLU A 506 -5.32 10.71 38.38
CA GLU A 506 -3.92 11.12 38.57
C GLU A 506 -3.16 10.11 39.46
N GLY A 507 -3.87 9.15 40.03
CA GLY A 507 -3.31 8.09 40.88
C GLY A 507 -3.26 8.46 42.37
N ASN A 508 -3.89 9.55 42.78
CA ASN A 508 -3.99 9.92 44.20
C ASN A 508 -5.02 9.03 44.89
N THR A 509 -4.62 8.44 46.03
CA THR A 509 -5.48 7.55 46.80
C THR A 509 -6.60 8.35 47.49
N LEU A 510 -7.85 7.97 47.23
CA LEU A 510 -9.03 8.58 47.84
C LEU A 510 -9.55 7.73 49.01
N LYS A 511 -9.67 6.41 48.81
CA LYS A 511 -10.23 5.51 49.83
C LYS A 511 -9.80 4.05 49.63
N ASN A 512 -9.56 3.34 50.72
CA ASN A 512 -9.44 1.89 50.73
C ASN A 512 -10.79 1.28 51.15
N ILE A 513 -11.42 0.57 50.23
CA ILE A 513 -12.71 -0.08 50.46
C ILE A 513 -12.45 -1.49 50.96
N PRO A 514 -12.89 -1.84 52.19
CA PRO A 514 -12.69 -3.18 52.72
C PRO A 514 -13.46 -4.19 51.87
N VAL A 515 -12.81 -5.31 51.59
CA VAL A 515 -13.41 -6.45 50.88
C VAL A 515 -13.19 -7.72 51.67
N ASP A 516 -13.85 -8.78 51.25
CA ASP A 516 -13.58 -10.11 51.79
C ASP A 516 -12.15 -10.55 51.36
N SER A 517 -11.62 -11.60 51.98
CA SER A 517 -10.24 -12.03 51.78
C SER A 517 -9.93 -12.46 50.33
N TRP A 518 -8.73 -12.14 49.83
CA TRP A 518 -8.20 -12.48 48.49
C TRP A 518 -9.09 -12.05 47.31
N THR A 519 -9.28 -10.74 47.21
CA THR A 519 -9.93 -10.08 46.06
C THR A 519 -8.90 -9.76 44.97
N TYR A 520 -9.03 -10.43 43.83
CA TYR A 520 -8.15 -10.24 42.66
C TYR A 520 -8.81 -9.46 41.51
N SER A 521 -10.11 -9.23 41.60
CA SER A 521 -10.89 -8.64 40.53
C SER A 521 -11.80 -7.52 41.01
N VAL A 522 -11.89 -6.48 40.20
CA VAL A 522 -12.80 -5.35 40.38
C VAL A 522 -13.33 -4.91 39.01
N ALA A 523 -14.61 -4.59 38.94
CA ALA A 523 -15.25 -3.90 37.83
C ALA A 523 -16.23 -2.86 38.36
N VAL A 524 -16.65 -1.94 37.49
CA VAL A 524 -17.60 -0.89 37.82
C VAL A 524 -18.70 -0.89 36.75
N ASN A 525 -19.95 -0.83 37.18
CA ASN A 525 -21.08 -0.76 36.25
C ASN A 525 -21.46 0.70 35.92
N LYS A 526 -22.46 0.89 35.06
CA LYS A 526 -22.93 2.21 34.63
C LYS A 526 -23.56 3.04 35.76
N GLN A 527 -23.96 2.40 36.85
CA GLN A 527 -24.49 3.04 38.07
C GLN A 527 -23.37 3.41 39.05
N GLU A 528 -22.10 3.24 38.65
CA GLU A 528 -20.91 3.50 39.47
C GLU A 528 -20.83 2.60 40.72
N GLU A 529 -21.49 1.44 40.67
CA GLU A 529 -21.39 0.41 41.70
C GLU A 529 -20.14 -0.44 41.46
N ILE A 530 -19.49 -0.82 42.56
CA ILE A 530 -18.22 -1.55 42.57
C ILE A 530 -18.53 -3.04 42.71
N ILE A 531 -18.11 -3.83 41.74
CA ILE A 531 -18.27 -5.28 41.75
C ILE A 531 -16.91 -5.91 42.03
N SER A 532 -16.88 -6.85 42.97
CA SER A 532 -15.67 -7.54 43.40
C SER A 532 -15.90 -9.03 43.58
N SER A 533 -14.86 -9.84 43.42
CA SER A 533 -14.89 -11.27 43.74
C SER A 533 -13.87 -11.65 44.79
N SER A 534 -14.30 -12.45 45.76
CA SER A 534 -13.42 -13.05 46.76
C SER A 534 -13.13 -14.50 46.42
N CYS A 535 -11.85 -14.79 46.17
CA CYS A 535 -11.41 -16.12 45.79
C CYS A 535 -11.64 -17.14 46.92
N ASN A 536 -11.48 -16.70 48.17
CA ASN A 536 -11.57 -17.54 49.37
C ASN A 536 -13.00 -17.86 49.78
N THR A 537 -13.90 -16.88 49.76
CA THR A 537 -15.29 -17.11 50.18
C THR A 537 -16.16 -17.64 49.04
N HIS A 538 -15.61 -17.70 47.82
CA HIS A 538 -16.32 -18.09 46.60
C HIS A 538 -17.52 -17.19 46.29
N GLN A 539 -17.42 -15.90 46.63
CA GLN A 539 -18.50 -14.93 46.51
C GLN A 539 -18.16 -13.78 45.58
N VAL A 540 -19.20 -13.20 45.02
CA VAL A 540 -19.18 -11.95 44.27
C VAL A 540 -20.04 -10.94 45.02
N THR A 541 -19.52 -9.74 45.22
CA THR A 541 -20.20 -8.69 45.99
C THR A 541 -20.30 -7.43 45.15
N VAL A 542 -21.52 -6.92 45.03
CA VAL A 542 -21.84 -5.61 44.46
C VAL A 542 -21.96 -4.61 45.61
N MET A 543 -21.23 -3.50 45.52
CA MET A 543 -21.15 -2.46 46.54
C MET A 543 -21.47 -1.11 45.93
N ASN A 544 -22.04 -0.20 46.73
CA ASN A 544 -22.08 1.19 46.32
C ASN A 544 -20.66 1.82 46.36
N GLN A 545 -20.50 3.03 45.85
CA GLN A 545 -19.22 3.75 45.86
C GLN A 545 -18.60 3.94 47.26
N SER A 546 -19.39 3.84 48.33
CA SER A 546 -18.90 3.97 49.71
C SER A 546 -18.33 2.66 50.28
N GLY A 547 -18.57 1.52 49.63
CA GLY A 547 -18.17 0.19 50.08
C GLY A 547 -19.26 -0.59 50.82
N THR A 548 -20.49 -0.09 50.88
CA THR A 548 -21.61 -0.84 51.49
C THR A 548 -22.05 -1.95 50.54
N LYS A 549 -22.12 -3.19 51.03
CA LYS A 549 -22.61 -4.33 50.26
C LYS A 549 -24.10 -4.13 49.94
N LEU A 550 -24.45 -4.17 48.66
CA LEU A 550 -25.81 -4.08 48.14
C LEU A 550 -26.36 -5.47 47.83
N HIS A 551 -25.58 -6.26 47.08
CA HIS A 551 -25.93 -7.60 46.66
C HIS A 551 -24.72 -8.53 46.80
N SER A 552 -24.99 -9.80 47.06
CA SER A 552 -23.97 -10.84 47.12
C SER A 552 -24.46 -12.08 46.40
N TYR A 553 -23.54 -12.72 45.69
CA TYR A 553 -23.79 -13.95 44.94
C TYR A 553 -22.82 -15.03 45.37
N SER A 554 -23.37 -16.22 45.62
CA SER A 554 -22.65 -17.45 45.91
C SER A 554 -23.36 -18.61 45.22
N HIS A 555 -22.61 -19.62 44.79
CA HIS A 555 -23.20 -20.78 44.12
C HIS A 555 -22.32 -22.01 44.34
N GLU A 556 -22.94 -23.19 44.49
CA GLU A 556 -22.22 -24.46 44.73
C GLU A 556 -21.15 -24.75 43.67
N ASN A 557 -21.45 -24.41 42.41
CA ASN A 557 -20.56 -24.56 41.26
C ASN A 557 -19.68 -23.34 40.99
N LEU A 558 -19.70 -22.28 41.80
CA LEU A 558 -18.72 -21.20 41.67
C LEU A 558 -17.59 -21.44 42.65
N THR A 559 -16.40 -21.84 42.18
CA THR A 559 -15.24 -22.00 43.05
C THR A 559 -14.06 -21.19 42.56
N PHE A 560 -13.46 -20.45 43.51
CA PHE A 560 -12.33 -19.55 43.28
C PHE A 560 -12.61 -18.53 42.15
N PRO A 561 -13.49 -17.54 42.37
CA PRO A 561 -13.81 -16.52 41.38
C PRO A 561 -12.67 -15.49 41.23
N VAL A 562 -11.89 -15.63 40.17
CA VAL A 562 -10.60 -14.91 40.04
C VAL A 562 -10.67 -13.63 39.21
N SER A 563 -11.57 -13.56 38.25
CA SER A 563 -11.75 -12.40 37.38
C SER A 563 -13.22 -12.20 37.09
N LEU A 564 -13.61 -10.95 36.97
CA LEU A 564 -14.91 -10.53 36.52
C LEU A 564 -14.80 -9.32 35.60
N ASP A 565 -15.85 -9.11 34.82
CA ASP A 565 -16.05 -7.92 34.01
C ASP A 565 -17.54 -7.67 33.79
N VAL A 566 -17.89 -6.44 33.42
CA VAL A 566 -19.27 -6.02 33.16
C VAL A 566 -19.40 -5.69 31.69
N ASN A 567 -20.38 -6.28 31.02
CA ASN A 567 -20.64 -5.94 29.62
C ASN A 567 -21.43 -4.63 29.49
N PHE A 568 -21.63 -4.14 28.26
CA PHE A 568 -22.34 -2.88 28.03
C PHE A 568 -23.83 -2.91 28.47
N SER A 569 -24.45 -4.08 28.61
CA SER A 569 -25.82 -4.26 29.11
C SER A 569 -25.90 -4.29 30.65
N GLY A 570 -24.76 -4.19 31.34
CA GLY A 570 -24.66 -4.17 32.81
C GLY A 570 -24.64 -5.56 33.47
N CYS A 571 -24.64 -6.64 32.69
CA CYS A 571 -24.52 -8.00 33.22
C CYS A 571 -23.10 -8.29 33.68
N ILE A 572 -22.98 -8.99 34.81
CA ILE A 572 -21.70 -9.30 35.46
C ILE A 572 -21.27 -10.68 35.02
N PHE A 573 -20.07 -10.81 34.47
CA PHE A 573 -19.48 -12.10 34.11
C PHE A 573 -18.35 -12.44 35.06
N VAL A 574 -18.36 -13.64 35.63
CA VAL A 574 -17.45 -14.04 36.71
C VAL A 574 -16.82 -15.38 36.38
N THR A 575 -15.49 -15.44 36.36
CA THR A 575 -14.72 -16.65 36.05
C THR A 575 -14.45 -17.46 37.31
N GLY A 576 -15.05 -18.65 37.43
CA GLY A 576 -14.72 -19.65 38.44
C GLY A 576 -13.54 -20.51 37.97
N GLN A 577 -12.33 -20.19 38.44
CA GLN A 577 -11.10 -20.81 37.92
C GLN A 577 -11.01 -22.30 38.28
N LEU A 578 -11.42 -22.68 39.49
CA LEU A 578 -11.35 -24.07 39.94
C LEU A 578 -12.58 -24.87 39.52
N SER A 579 -13.73 -24.21 39.38
CA SER A 579 -14.98 -24.81 38.91
C SER A 579 -15.07 -24.94 37.39
N ASN A 580 -14.10 -24.37 36.65
CA ASN A 580 -14.05 -24.40 35.19
C ASN A 580 -15.32 -23.83 34.55
N ASN A 581 -15.74 -22.64 34.99
CA ASN A 581 -16.92 -22.01 34.44
C ASN A 581 -16.89 -20.47 34.50
N ILE A 582 -17.84 -19.88 33.79
CA ILE A 582 -18.14 -18.45 33.80
C ILE A 582 -19.62 -18.30 34.15
N HIS A 583 -19.88 -17.60 35.24
CA HIS A 583 -21.24 -17.25 35.67
C HIS A 583 -21.61 -15.90 35.07
N VAL A 584 -22.84 -15.80 34.57
CA VAL A 584 -23.43 -14.54 34.08
C VAL A 584 -24.53 -14.15 35.03
N LEU A 585 -24.43 -12.96 35.57
CA LEU A 585 -25.36 -12.43 36.57
C LEU A 585 -26.02 -11.16 36.04
N THR A 586 -27.21 -10.87 36.55
CA THR A 586 -27.83 -9.54 36.43
C THR A 586 -26.98 -8.48 37.15
N PRO A 587 -27.23 -7.18 36.92
CA PRO A 587 -26.61 -6.12 37.72
C PRO A 587 -26.83 -6.28 39.24
N THR A 588 -27.94 -6.90 39.65
CA THR A 588 -28.30 -7.19 41.05
C THR A 588 -27.77 -8.52 41.58
N ALA A 589 -26.83 -9.15 40.85
CA ALA A 589 -26.17 -10.41 41.20
C ALA A 589 -27.07 -11.66 41.22
N GLU A 590 -28.14 -11.68 40.42
CA GLU A 590 -28.97 -12.87 40.21
C GLU A 590 -28.42 -13.71 39.04
N LEU A 591 -28.39 -15.04 39.19
CA LEU A 591 -27.84 -15.93 38.17
C LEU A 591 -28.71 -15.98 36.91
N LEU A 592 -28.12 -15.67 35.76
CA LEU A 592 -28.74 -15.82 34.45
C LEU A 592 -28.33 -17.13 33.77
N ARG A 593 -27.02 -17.43 33.76
CA ARG A 593 -26.47 -18.58 33.03
C ARG A 593 -25.07 -18.95 33.53
N ILE A 594 -24.69 -20.20 33.34
CA ILE A 594 -23.33 -20.70 33.58
C ILE A 594 -22.79 -21.28 32.28
N PHE A 595 -21.59 -20.87 31.89
CA PHE A 595 -20.86 -21.40 30.74
C PHE A 595 -19.65 -22.20 31.22
N GLU A 596 -19.47 -23.41 30.70
CA GLU A 596 -18.28 -24.21 31.01
C GLU A 596 -17.07 -23.69 30.23
N VAL A 597 -16.00 -23.38 30.94
CA VAL A 597 -14.74 -22.91 30.36
C VAL A 597 -13.59 -23.50 31.16
N VAL A 598 -12.59 -24.08 30.50
CA VAL A 598 -11.48 -24.72 31.22
C VAL A 598 -10.62 -23.69 31.93
N SER A 599 -10.62 -23.74 33.27
CA SER A 599 -9.79 -22.97 34.19
C SER A 599 -9.62 -21.48 33.82
N PRO A 600 -10.72 -20.72 33.68
CA PRO A 600 -10.69 -19.34 33.22
C PRO A 600 -10.00 -18.45 34.26
N ARG A 601 -9.12 -17.57 33.80
CA ARG A 601 -8.24 -16.75 34.66
C ARG A 601 -8.47 -15.25 34.52
N CYS A 602 -8.88 -14.80 33.34
CA CYS A 602 -9.30 -13.43 33.08
C CYS A 602 -10.47 -13.41 32.10
N ILE A 603 -11.35 -12.44 32.21
CA ILE A 603 -12.38 -12.13 31.22
C ILE A 603 -12.45 -10.62 30.98
N ARG A 604 -12.45 -10.19 29.71
CA ARG A 604 -12.48 -8.76 29.35
C ARG A 604 -13.35 -8.51 28.13
N PHE A 605 -14.36 -7.65 28.23
CA PHE A 605 -15.24 -7.30 27.13
C PHE A 605 -14.63 -6.22 26.24
N LYS A 606 -14.97 -6.27 24.95
CA LYS A 606 -14.79 -5.19 24.00
C LYS A 606 -15.87 -4.12 24.26
N GLU A 607 -15.47 -2.85 24.24
CA GLU A 607 -16.39 -1.71 24.40
C GLU A 607 -17.58 -1.84 23.43
N ASP A 608 -18.80 -1.65 23.93
CA ASP A 608 -20.07 -1.73 23.19
C ASP A 608 -20.28 -3.01 22.37
N SER A 609 -19.78 -4.16 22.88
CA SER A 609 -19.88 -5.44 22.20
C SER A 609 -20.16 -6.60 23.17
N TYR A 610 -20.73 -7.68 22.65
CA TYR A 610 -20.80 -8.98 23.33
C TYR A 610 -19.56 -9.85 23.12
N MET A 611 -18.48 -9.27 22.58
CA MET A 611 -17.21 -9.95 22.40
C MET A 611 -16.33 -9.80 23.64
N CYS A 612 -15.71 -10.88 24.10
CA CYS A 612 -14.79 -10.86 25.23
C CYS A 612 -13.56 -11.74 25.01
N ILE A 613 -12.45 -11.36 25.63
CA ILE A 613 -11.24 -12.18 25.79
C ILE A 613 -11.43 -13.01 27.06
N VAL A 614 -11.14 -14.29 26.99
CA VAL A 614 -11.12 -15.21 28.13
C VAL A 614 -9.78 -15.92 28.17
N GLY A 615 -8.94 -15.54 29.13
CA GLY A 615 -7.67 -16.22 29.41
C GLY A 615 -7.88 -17.45 30.27
N SER A 616 -6.98 -18.42 30.18
CA SER A 616 -7.00 -19.65 31.00
C SER A 616 -5.60 -19.98 31.51
N THR A 617 -5.52 -20.64 32.66
CA THR A 617 -4.25 -21.16 33.19
C THR A 617 -3.85 -22.52 32.59
N LYS A 618 -4.76 -23.20 31.90
CA LYS A 618 -4.52 -24.54 31.35
C LYS A 618 -4.53 -24.59 29.83
N VAL A 619 -5.29 -23.70 29.19
CA VAL A 619 -5.43 -23.64 27.74
C VAL A 619 -5.10 -22.25 27.22
N ALA A 620 -4.87 -22.14 25.91
CA ALA A 620 -4.66 -20.84 25.28
C ALA A 620 -5.86 -19.91 25.49
N THR A 621 -5.57 -18.61 25.56
CA THR A 621 -6.55 -17.53 25.62
C THR A 621 -7.44 -17.56 24.39
N LYS A 622 -8.73 -17.34 24.59
CA LYS A 622 -9.75 -17.39 23.54
C LYS A 622 -10.54 -16.10 23.51
N VAL A 623 -10.97 -15.70 22.33
CA VAL A 623 -11.96 -14.64 22.15
C VAL A 623 -13.31 -15.32 21.93
N TYR A 624 -14.32 -14.85 22.64
CA TYR A 624 -15.69 -15.33 22.54
C TYR A 624 -16.61 -14.18 22.16
N GLU A 625 -17.73 -14.48 21.52
CA GLU A 625 -18.83 -13.57 21.25
C GLU A 625 -20.12 -14.22 21.75
N PHE A 626 -20.87 -13.51 22.58
CA PHE A 626 -22.21 -13.95 22.96
C PHE A 626 -23.19 -13.58 21.85
N VAL A 627 -23.85 -14.60 21.31
CA VAL A 627 -24.81 -14.46 20.21
C VAL A 627 -26.18 -14.95 20.66
N PRO A 628 -27.30 -14.43 20.11
CA PRO A 628 -28.62 -15.00 20.34
C PRO A 628 -28.64 -16.50 20.07
N ALA A 629 -29.51 -17.20 20.81
CA ALA A 629 -29.66 -18.65 20.78
C ALA A 629 -29.95 -19.21 19.38
#